data_AF-A0A1S9N6I9-F1
#
_entry.id   AF-A0A1S9N6I9-F1
#
_cell.length_a   1.000
_cell.length_b   1.000
_cell.length_c   1.000
_cell.angle_alpha   90.00
_cell.angle_beta   90.00
_cell.angle_gamma   90.00
#
_symmetry.space_group_name_H-M   'P 1'
#
loop_
_entity.id
_entity.type
_entity.pdbx_description
1 polymer ?
#
loop_
_entity_poly.entity_id
_entity_poly.type
_entity_poly.pdbx_seq_one_letter_code
_entity_poly.pdbx_strand_id
1 'polypeptide(L)'
;MKNIDEQFISYNRSLRNSMTIYIVIHDTGDPGASAQNEHDYFAGGNRNASADFFIDSDSIIQIIDTDTYYSWHCGDGKGEYGITNSNSLGIEMCLEADGKPSEDTVMNTVDLTRYLMNKYDIGINNVVRHYDASRKICPNSFCDNNWSRWYDFKDKLCSFTIRGEWRLENNKWWYKHEDGSCTLNGWEKINGSWYLFDGDGWMLYNWKKSGDKWYYLGNLEDGSMKSGWLFQNNNWYYLGDEGDGAMKTDWQKIDGEWYYFNNEGIMQTGWIKYNDKDYCLYSNGAMIRNCELYGYRFMEDGMAIKI
;
A
#
# COMPACT_ATOMS: atom_id res chain seq x y z
N MET A 1 -5.36 1.66 -8.54
CA MET A 1 -5.89 0.30 -8.45
C MET A 1 -4.72 -0.65 -8.18
N LYS A 2 -4.89 -1.67 -7.32
CA LYS A 2 -3.91 -2.76 -7.19
C LYS A 2 -3.88 -3.59 -8.49
N ASN A 3 -2.82 -4.38 -8.68
CA ASN A 3 -2.77 -5.34 -9.78
C ASN A 3 -3.82 -6.44 -9.54
N ILE A 4 -4.44 -6.90 -10.62
CA ILE A 4 -5.34 -8.06 -10.61
C ILE A 4 -4.47 -9.30 -10.77
N ASP A 5 -4.57 -10.23 -9.82
CA ASP A 5 -3.91 -11.53 -9.90
C ASP A 5 -4.88 -12.56 -10.50
N GLU A 6 -4.54 -13.08 -11.67
CA GLU A 6 -5.39 -14.01 -12.42
C GLU A 6 -5.11 -15.45 -11.99
N GLN A 7 -6.04 -16.05 -11.24
CA GLN A 7 -5.97 -17.42 -10.76
C GLN A 7 -7.22 -18.20 -11.18
N PHE A 8 -7.30 -18.57 -12.47
CA PHE A 8 -8.53 -19.11 -13.03
C PHE A 8 -8.87 -20.53 -12.56
N ILE A 9 -10.13 -20.72 -12.16
CA ILE A 9 -10.66 -22.03 -11.74
C ILE A 9 -11.38 -22.77 -12.87
N SER A 10 -11.58 -24.08 -12.71
CA SER A 10 -12.26 -24.95 -13.68
C SER A 10 -13.72 -25.28 -13.33
N TYR A 11 -14.17 -24.95 -12.13
CA TYR A 11 -15.49 -25.29 -11.61
C TYR A 11 -16.42 -24.07 -11.56
N ASN A 12 -17.71 -24.31 -11.34
CA ASN A 12 -18.70 -23.29 -10.98
C ASN A 12 -18.82 -22.12 -11.97
N ARG A 13 -18.68 -22.39 -13.27
CA ARG A 13 -18.73 -21.38 -14.32
C ARG A 13 -19.44 -21.89 -15.56
N SER A 14 -19.85 -21.00 -16.44
CA SER A 14 -20.49 -21.36 -17.70
C SER A 14 -20.05 -20.42 -18.82
N LEU A 15 -20.12 -20.90 -20.06
CA LEU A 15 -19.74 -20.11 -21.22
C LEU A 15 -20.61 -18.86 -21.32
N ARG A 16 -19.96 -17.70 -21.50
CA ARG A 16 -20.66 -16.43 -21.64
C ARG A 16 -21.51 -16.43 -22.91
N ASN A 17 -22.80 -16.17 -22.73
CA ASN A 17 -23.81 -16.22 -23.78
C ASN A 17 -24.67 -14.93 -23.84
N SER A 18 -24.35 -13.94 -23.01
CA SER A 18 -24.96 -12.61 -23.01
C SER A 18 -23.92 -11.54 -22.72
N MET A 19 -24.22 -10.32 -23.13
CA MET A 19 -23.42 -9.14 -22.81
C MET A 19 -23.42 -8.90 -21.30
N THR A 20 -22.26 -8.51 -20.78
CA THR A 20 -22.13 -8.05 -19.39
C THR A 20 -22.73 -6.65 -19.29
N ILE A 21 -23.78 -6.50 -18.48
CA ILE A 21 -24.49 -5.24 -18.30
C ILE A 21 -24.55 -4.79 -16.84
N TYR A 22 -24.30 -5.69 -15.88
CA TYR A 22 -24.30 -5.39 -14.45
C TYR A 22 -23.00 -5.79 -13.76
N ILE A 23 -22.70 -5.11 -12.66
CA ILE A 23 -21.72 -5.54 -11.66
C ILE A 23 -22.49 -5.70 -10.34
N VAL A 24 -22.44 -6.90 -9.77
CA VAL A 24 -23.11 -7.23 -8.50
C VAL A 24 -22.06 -7.29 -7.42
N ILE A 25 -22.21 -6.44 -6.41
CA ILE A 25 -21.34 -6.40 -5.23
C ILE A 25 -21.89 -7.33 -4.16
N HIS A 26 -20.98 -8.08 -3.55
CA HIS A 26 -21.21 -9.07 -2.50
C HIS A 26 -20.21 -8.89 -1.36
N ASP A 27 -20.47 -9.57 -0.26
CA ASP A 27 -19.46 -9.93 0.72
C ASP A 27 -19.44 -11.43 0.93
N THR A 28 -18.26 -11.96 1.26
CA THR A 28 -18.05 -13.41 1.28
C THR A 28 -18.88 -14.11 2.34
N GLY A 29 -19.22 -13.40 3.41
CA GLY A 29 -19.86 -13.97 4.60
C GLY A 29 -18.94 -14.93 5.37
N ASP A 30 -17.62 -14.86 5.14
CA ASP A 30 -16.60 -15.67 5.82
C ASP A 30 -15.60 -14.77 6.57
N PRO A 31 -15.90 -14.34 7.81
CA PRO A 31 -15.06 -13.42 8.57
C PRO A 31 -13.65 -13.97 8.82
N GLY A 32 -12.64 -13.18 8.44
CA GLY A 32 -11.22 -13.50 8.64
C GLY A 32 -10.59 -14.31 7.51
N ALA A 33 -11.34 -14.71 6.48
CA ALA A 33 -10.79 -15.33 5.28
C ALA A 33 -10.19 -14.27 4.34
N SER A 34 -8.98 -14.53 3.85
CA SER A 34 -8.35 -13.70 2.80
C SER A 34 -8.90 -14.04 1.41
N ALA A 35 -8.64 -13.18 0.42
CA ALA A 35 -9.02 -13.45 -0.97
C ALA A 35 -8.40 -14.76 -1.49
N GLN A 36 -7.19 -15.11 -1.04
CA GLN A 36 -6.56 -16.38 -1.40
C GLN A 36 -7.28 -17.58 -0.76
N ASN A 37 -7.78 -17.45 0.47
CA ASN A 37 -8.55 -18.53 1.10
C ASN A 37 -9.85 -18.81 0.33
N GLU A 38 -10.53 -17.75 -0.10
CA GLU A 38 -11.73 -17.85 -0.93
C GLU A 38 -11.43 -18.50 -2.28
N HIS A 39 -10.37 -18.04 -2.97
CA HIS A 39 -9.92 -18.67 -4.20
C HIS A 39 -9.66 -20.17 -4.00
N ASP A 40 -8.87 -20.56 -2.99
CA ASP A 40 -8.49 -21.95 -2.75
C ASP A 40 -9.72 -22.83 -2.47
N TYR A 41 -10.72 -22.28 -1.77
CA TYR A 41 -11.98 -22.97 -1.51
C TYR A 41 -12.76 -23.30 -2.80
N PHE A 42 -12.87 -22.34 -3.73
CA PHE A 42 -13.54 -22.52 -5.02
C PHE A 42 -12.69 -23.27 -6.06
N ALA A 43 -11.36 -23.19 -5.98
CA ALA A 43 -10.44 -23.98 -6.78
C ALA A 43 -10.49 -25.47 -6.41
N GLY A 44 -10.77 -25.79 -5.15
CA GLY A 44 -10.81 -27.15 -4.62
C GLY A 44 -11.97 -28.03 -5.13
N GLY A 45 -12.97 -27.48 -5.84
CA GLY A 45 -14.03 -28.30 -6.45
C GLY A 45 -15.34 -27.58 -6.75
N ASN A 46 -16.34 -28.36 -7.17
CA ASN A 46 -17.68 -27.85 -7.44
C ASN A 46 -18.40 -27.46 -6.12
N ARG A 47 -18.86 -26.21 -6.04
CA ARG A 47 -19.57 -25.61 -4.91
C ARG A 47 -21.00 -25.17 -5.27
N ASN A 48 -21.40 -25.33 -6.53
CA ASN A 48 -22.66 -24.82 -7.09
C ASN A 48 -22.83 -23.30 -6.95
N ALA A 49 -21.73 -22.59 -6.73
CA ALA A 49 -21.63 -21.13 -6.64
C ALA A 49 -20.18 -20.71 -6.91
N SER A 50 -19.97 -19.45 -7.27
CA SER A 50 -18.66 -18.82 -7.41
C SER A 50 -18.82 -17.31 -7.51
N ALA A 51 -17.70 -16.60 -7.59
CA ALA A 51 -17.62 -15.19 -7.96
C ALA A 51 -16.65 -15.01 -9.12
N ASP A 52 -16.57 -13.80 -9.69
CA ASP A 52 -15.54 -13.48 -10.68
C ASP A 52 -14.27 -12.97 -9.98
N PHE A 53 -14.43 -12.23 -8.86
CA PHE A 53 -13.33 -11.62 -8.10
C PHE A 53 -13.52 -11.76 -6.58
N PHE A 54 -12.42 -12.00 -5.88
CA PHE A 54 -12.30 -11.84 -4.43
C PHE A 54 -11.33 -10.71 -4.10
N ILE A 55 -11.67 -9.88 -3.12
CA ILE A 55 -10.91 -8.68 -2.77
C ILE A 55 -10.73 -8.58 -1.26
N ASP A 56 -9.49 -8.37 -0.82
CA ASP A 56 -9.17 -7.98 0.56
C ASP A 56 -8.34 -6.68 0.57
N SER A 57 -7.75 -6.31 1.72
CA SER A 57 -6.90 -5.13 1.85
C SER A 57 -5.61 -5.22 1.02
N ASP A 58 -5.15 -6.44 0.75
CA ASP A 58 -3.82 -6.71 0.21
C ASP A 58 -3.84 -7.05 -1.28
N SER A 59 -4.91 -7.66 -1.77
CA SER A 59 -4.97 -8.32 -3.07
C SER A 59 -6.34 -8.22 -3.76
N ILE A 60 -6.31 -8.38 -5.09
CA ILE A 60 -7.48 -8.58 -5.94
C ILE A 60 -7.21 -9.86 -6.74
N ILE A 61 -7.99 -10.91 -6.50
CA ILE A 61 -7.83 -12.19 -7.20
C ILE A 61 -9.01 -12.38 -8.15
N GLN A 62 -8.73 -12.52 -9.43
CA GLN A 62 -9.71 -12.87 -10.46
C GLN A 62 -9.71 -14.38 -10.67
N ILE A 63 -10.86 -15.01 -10.46
CA ILE A 63 -10.97 -16.47 -10.51
C ILE A 63 -11.70 -17.00 -11.74
N ILE A 64 -12.42 -16.12 -12.46
CA ILE A 64 -13.10 -16.44 -13.72
C ILE A 64 -12.56 -15.51 -14.82
N ASP A 65 -12.20 -16.08 -15.97
CA ASP A 65 -11.98 -15.30 -17.19
C ASP A 65 -13.33 -14.71 -17.64
N THR A 66 -13.53 -13.44 -17.34
CA THR A 66 -14.80 -12.74 -17.51
C THR A 66 -15.16 -12.47 -18.97
N ASP A 67 -14.20 -12.58 -19.89
CA ASP A 67 -14.45 -12.40 -21.32
C ASP A 67 -14.98 -13.70 -21.96
N THR A 68 -14.64 -14.86 -21.39
CA THR A 68 -15.06 -16.18 -21.89
C THR A 68 -16.22 -16.80 -21.09
N TYR A 69 -16.26 -16.56 -19.78
CA TYR A 69 -17.17 -17.24 -18.86
C TYR A 69 -17.91 -16.28 -17.94
N TYR A 70 -18.96 -16.78 -17.29
CA TYR A 70 -19.61 -16.15 -16.15
C TYR A 70 -19.60 -17.06 -14.93
N SER A 71 -19.47 -16.45 -13.74
CA SER A 71 -19.58 -17.07 -12.43
C SER A 71 -21.04 -17.38 -12.04
N TRP A 72 -21.25 -18.27 -11.07
CA TRP A 72 -22.57 -18.62 -10.53
C TRP A 72 -22.85 -17.87 -9.22
N HIS A 73 -22.92 -16.55 -9.30
CA HIS A 73 -22.85 -15.67 -8.13
C HIS A 73 -24.21 -15.10 -7.64
N CYS A 74 -25.20 -14.94 -8.52
CA CYS A 74 -26.49 -14.27 -8.23
C CYS A 74 -27.73 -15.02 -8.73
N GLY A 75 -27.65 -16.35 -8.89
CA GLY A 75 -28.70 -17.16 -9.54
C GLY A 75 -29.93 -17.51 -8.68
N ASP A 76 -29.91 -17.22 -7.39
CA ASP A 76 -30.98 -17.54 -6.42
C ASP A 76 -32.30 -16.80 -6.71
N GLY A 77 -32.23 -15.59 -7.30
CA GLY A 77 -33.39 -14.81 -7.74
C GLY A 77 -34.02 -15.28 -9.06
N LYS A 78 -33.46 -16.31 -9.72
CA LYS A 78 -33.94 -16.88 -11.00
C LYS A 78 -34.19 -15.84 -12.11
N GLY A 79 -33.50 -14.69 -12.06
CA GLY A 79 -33.64 -13.61 -13.03
C GLY A 79 -34.93 -12.79 -12.93
N GLU A 80 -35.69 -12.90 -11.83
CA GLU A 80 -36.95 -12.17 -11.63
C GLU A 80 -36.81 -10.65 -11.84
N TYR A 81 -35.66 -10.09 -11.47
CA TYR A 81 -35.36 -8.65 -11.56
C TYR A 81 -34.47 -8.29 -12.76
N GLY A 82 -34.26 -9.21 -13.70
CA GLY A 82 -33.46 -8.98 -14.91
C GLY A 82 -31.95 -8.98 -14.72
N ILE A 83 -31.46 -9.22 -13.49
CA ILE A 83 -30.03 -9.43 -13.17
C ILE A 83 -29.81 -10.94 -13.05
N THR A 84 -28.85 -11.49 -13.80
CA THR A 84 -28.56 -12.92 -13.86
C THR A 84 -27.05 -13.17 -13.90
N ASN A 85 -26.63 -14.36 -13.47
CA ASN A 85 -25.25 -14.82 -13.61
C ASN A 85 -24.63 -14.49 -14.99
N SER A 86 -25.37 -14.73 -16.07
CA SER A 86 -24.85 -14.58 -17.44
C SER A 86 -24.67 -13.14 -17.89
N ASN A 87 -25.40 -12.19 -17.31
CA ASN A 87 -25.41 -10.79 -17.71
C ASN A 87 -24.70 -9.87 -16.70
N SER A 88 -24.06 -10.45 -15.68
CA SER A 88 -23.36 -9.72 -14.65
C SER A 88 -21.96 -10.26 -14.34
N LEU A 89 -21.21 -9.46 -13.58
CA LEU A 89 -20.01 -9.87 -12.86
C LEU A 89 -20.29 -9.87 -11.35
N GLY A 90 -19.70 -10.80 -10.61
CA GLY A 90 -19.76 -10.89 -9.15
C GLY A 90 -18.43 -10.52 -8.50
N ILE A 91 -18.45 -9.50 -7.65
CA ILE A 91 -17.30 -9.08 -6.83
C ILE A 91 -17.61 -9.37 -5.37
N GLU A 92 -16.77 -10.15 -4.72
CA GLU A 92 -16.89 -10.55 -3.31
C GLU A 92 -15.85 -9.80 -2.46
N MET A 93 -16.33 -8.97 -1.53
CA MET A 93 -15.47 -8.35 -0.52
C MET A 93 -15.21 -9.32 0.63
N CYS A 94 -13.93 -9.58 0.90
CA CYS A 94 -13.50 -10.33 2.07
C CYS A 94 -13.78 -9.50 3.35
N LEU A 95 -14.03 -10.21 4.44
CA LEU A 95 -14.42 -9.63 5.71
C LEU A 95 -13.29 -9.79 6.72
N GLU A 96 -13.05 -8.75 7.50
CA GLU A 96 -12.19 -8.84 8.69
C GLU A 96 -12.86 -9.75 9.74
N ALA A 97 -12.13 -10.07 10.81
CA ALA A 97 -12.63 -10.92 11.89
C ALA A 97 -13.90 -10.39 12.59
N ASP A 98 -14.21 -9.10 12.44
CA ASP A 98 -15.43 -8.47 12.97
C ASP A 98 -16.64 -8.59 12.01
N GLY A 99 -16.47 -9.26 10.87
CA GLY A 99 -17.50 -9.47 9.86
C GLY A 99 -17.75 -8.26 8.96
N LYS A 100 -16.83 -7.28 8.92
CA LYS A 100 -16.90 -6.11 8.05
C LYS A 100 -15.66 -6.02 7.16
N PRO A 101 -15.77 -5.54 5.92
CA PRO A 101 -14.59 -5.26 5.12
C PRO A 101 -13.85 -4.05 5.70
N SER A 102 -12.52 -4.07 5.67
CA SER A 102 -11.72 -2.87 5.97
C SER A 102 -11.98 -1.77 4.93
N GLU A 103 -11.66 -0.51 5.27
CA GLU A 103 -11.82 0.59 4.31
C GLU A 103 -10.89 0.42 3.09
N ASP A 104 -9.74 -0.23 3.25
CA ASP A 104 -8.84 -0.58 2.14
C ASP A 104 -9.50 -1.60 1.20
N THR A 105 -10.15 -2.65 1.73
CA THR A 105 -10.95 -3.59 0.91
C THR A 105 -12.07 -2.87 0.16
N VAL A 106 -12.80 -1.97 0.83
CA VAL A 106 -13.85 -1.17 0.18
C VAL A 106 -13.28 -0.31 -0.94
N MET A 107 -12.13 0.34 -0.75
CA MET A 107 -11.51 1.17 -1.79
C MET A 107 -10.91 0.37 -2.94
N ASN A 108 -10.31 -0.80 -2.67
CA ASN A 108 -9.89 -1.73 -3.72
C ASN A 108 -11.09 -2.18 -4.57
N THR A 109 -12.24 -2.42 -3.91
CA THR A 109 -13.50 -2.78 -4.58
C THR A 109 -14.04 -1.64 -5.43
N VAL A 110 -14.00 -0.40 -4.93
CA VAL A 110 -14.36 0.80 -5.72
C VAL A 110 -13.51 0.91 -6.98
N ASP A 111 -12.20 0.74 -6.86
CA ASP A 111 -11.29 0.86 -8.00
C ASP A 111 -11.48 -0.24 -9.03
N LEU A 112 -11.63 -1.49 -8.60
CA LEU A 112 -11.93 -2.59 -9.52
C LEU A 112 -13.28 -2.36 -10.22
N THR A 113 -14.29 -1.93 -9.46
CA THR A 113 -15.62 -1.66 -10.01
C THR A 113 -15.55 -0.59 -11.10
N ARG A 114 -14.82 0.52 -10.88
CA ARG A 114 -14.61 1.56 -11.90
C ARG A 114 -13.88 1.03 -13.14
N TYR A 115 -12.84 0.21 -12.94
CA TYR A 115 -12.12 -0.42 -14.04
C TYR A 115 -13.06 -1.28 -14.89
N LEU A 116 -13.90 -2.10 -14.25
CA LEU A 116 -14.86 -2.97 -14.93
C LEU A 116 -15.98 -2.18 -15.60
N MET A 117 -16.47 -1.10 -14.96
CA MET A 117 -17.42 -0.18 -15.57
C MET A 117 -16.87 0.37 -16.89
N ASN A 118 -15.61 0.80 -16.91
CA ASN A 118 -14.97 1.28 -18.13
C ASN A 118 -14.70 0.16 -19.16
N LYS A 119 -14.22 -1.02 -18.71
CA LYS A 119 -13.92 -2.15 -19.58
C LYS A 119 -15.16 -2.64 -20.34
N TYR A 120 -16.31 -2.68 -19.67
CA TYR A 120 -17.55 -3.26 -20.20
C TYR A 120 -18.63 -2.21 -20.55
N ASP A 121 -18.30 -0.91 -20.48
CA ASP A 121 -19.25 0.21 -20.69
C ASP A 121 -20.52 0.11 -19.82
N ILE A 122 -20.31 -0.18 -18.53
CA ILE A 122 -21.40 -0.35 -17.54
C ILE A 122 -21.62 0.96 -16.80
N GLY A 123 -22.80 1.55 -16.99
CA GLY A 123 -23.21 2.75 -16.27
C GLY A 123 -23.40 2.49 -14.77
N ILE A 124 -23.19 3.51 -13.94
CA ILE A 124 -23.23 3.38 -12.48
C ILE A 124 -24.54 2.79 -11.96
N ASN A 125 -25.69 3.07 -12.59
CA ASN A 125 -26.98 2.51 -12.18
C ASN A 125 -27.04 0.98 -12.26
N ASN A 126 -26.13 0.37 -13.02
CA ASN A 126 -26.00 -1.07 -13.16
C ASN A 126 -24.92 -1.67 -12.24
N VAL A 127 -24.32 -0.87 -11.35
CA VAL A 127 -23.61 -1.38 -10.18
C VAL A 127 -24.62 -1.55 -9.05
N VAL A 128 -24.88 -2.80 -8.70
CA VAL A 128 -26.03 -3.22 -7.88
C VAL A 128 -25.59 -4.14 -6.75
N ARG A 129 -26.44 -4.33 -5.75
CA ARG A 129 -26.24 -5.33 -4.69
C ARG A 129 -26.78 -6.67 -5.14
N HIS A 130 -26.34 -7.75 -4.53
CA HIS A 130 -27.05 -9.03 -4.67
C HIS A 130 -28.52 -8.90 -4.22
N TYR A 131 -28.79 -8.06 -3.22
CA TYR A 131 -30.16 -7.70 -2.83
C TYR A 131 -31.04 -7.20 -3.98
N ASP A 132 -30.49 -6.47 -4.93
CA ASP A 132 -31.26 -5.96 -6.07
C ASP A 132 -31.53 -7.07 -7.11
N ALA A 133 -30.71 -8.13 -7.14
CA ALA A 133 -30.85 -9.27 -8.03
C ALA A 133 -31.79 -10.38 -7.51
N SER A 134 -31.92 -10.55 -6.18
CA SER A 134 -32.69 -11.66 -5.61
C SER A 134 -33.43 -11.37 -4.29
N ARG A 135 -33.25 -10.18 -3.70
CA ARG A 135 -33.66 -9.84 -2.32
C ARG A 135 -32.88 -10.55 -1.21
N LYS A 136 -31.85 -11.34 -1.54
CA LYS A 136 -30.87 -11.80 -0.54
C LYS A 136 -30.21 -10.60 0.13
N ILE A 137 -30.15 -10.56 1.45
CA ILE A 137 -29.46 -9.49 2.18
C ILE A 137 -27.94 -9.68 2.01
N CYS A 138 -27.42 -9.18 0.89
CA CYS A 138 -26.02 -9.22 0.49
C CYS A 138 -25.71 -7.99 -0.37
N PRO A 139 -24.61 -7.24 -0.11
CA PRO A 139 -23.63 -7.46 0.97
C PRO A 139 -24.24 -7.19 2.36
N ASN A 140 -24.15 -8.16 3.27
CA ASN A 140 -24.72 -8.06 4.62
C ASN A 140 -24.02 -6.96 5.43
N SER A 141 -22.70 -6.84 5.28
CA SER A 141 -21.87 -5.83 5.94
C SER A 141 -22.29 -4.38 5.64
N PHE A 142 -23.11 -4.17 4.61
CA PHE A 142 -23.59 -2.85 4.20
C PHE A 142 -25.07 -2.61 4.53
N CYS A 143 -25.82 -3.57 5.07
CA CYS A 143 -27.27 -3.46 5.19
C CYS A 143 -27.75 -2.58 6.34
N ASP A 144 -26.89 -2.32 7.32
CA ASP A 144 -27.18 -1.48 8.49
C ASP A 144 -27.59 -0.05 8.10
N ASN A 145 -28.33 0.60 9.01
CA ASN A 145 -28.75 2.00 8.87
C ASN A 145 -29.42 2.30 7.52
N ASN A 146 -30.30 1.39 7.08
CA ASN A 146 -30.97 1.47 5.79
C ASN A 146 -29.98 1.59 4.62
N TRP A 147 -29.01 0.68 4.56
CA TRP A 147 -28.01 0.60 3.50
C TRP A 147 -27.09 1.83 3.39
N SER A 148 -26.77 2.51 4.50
CA SER A 148 -25.98 3.75 4.45
C SER A 148 -24.60 3.53 3.81
N ARG A 149 -23.88 2.46 4.19
CA ARG A 149 -22.57 2.09 3.59
C ARG A 149 -22.67 1.81 2.09
N TRP A 150 -23.80 1.27 1.62
CA TRP A 150 -24.02 1.08 0.18
C TRP A 150 -24.13 2.42 -0.54
N TYR A 151 -24.87 3.38 0.01
CA TYR A 151 -24.94 4.72 -0.56
C TYR A 151 -23.58 5.43 -0.53
N ASP A 152 -22.81 5.30 0.56
CA ASP A 152 -21.44 5.81 0.62
C ASP A 152 -20.53 5.17 -0.45
N PHE A 153 -20.66 3.85 -0.67
CA PHE A 153 -19.94 3.14 -1.74
C PHE A 153 -20.35 3.65 -3.13
N LYS A 154 -21.64 3.89 -3.36
CA LYS A 154 -22.16 4.45 -4.61
C LYS A 154 -21.68 5.89 -4.83
N ASP A 155 -21.62 6.69 -3.78
CA ASP A 155 -21.07 8.04 -3.85
C ASP A 155 -19.57 8.00 -4.19
N LYS A 156 -18.82 7.08 -3.59
CA LYS A 156 -17.42 6.78 -3.97
C LYS A 156 -17.30 6.32 -5.42
N LEU A 157 -18.30 5.69 -6.03
CA LEU A 157 -18.27 5.35 -7.47
C LEU A 157 -18.66 6.51 -8.38
N CYS A 158 -19.64 7.33 -7.97
CA CYS A 158 -20.14 8.52 -8.68
C CYS A 158 -19.12 9.64 -8.71
N SER A 159 -18.32 9.76 -7.65
CA SER A 159 -17.20 10.66 -7.65
C SER A 159 -16.23 10.17 -8.73
N PHE A 160 -16.02 11.00 -9.75
CA PHE A 160 -14.87 10.90 -10.66
C PHE A 160 -13.58 11.18 -9.88
N THR A 161 -13.35 10.45 -8.79
CA THR A 161 -12.13 10.55 -7.98
C THR A 161 -11.03 9.89 -8.79
N ILE A 162 -10.44 10.72 -9.65
CA ILE A 162 -9.00 10.75 -9.83
C ILE A 162 -8.44 10.69 -8.41
N ARG A 163 -7.83 9.56 -8.03
CA ARG A 163 -6.96 9.50 -6.85
C ARG A 163 -6.04 10.72 -6.92
N GLY A 164 -5.72 11.35 -5.79
CA GLY A 164 -4.78 12.46 -5.81
C GLY A 164 -3.57 12.13 -6.68
N GLU A 165 -3.16 13.04 -7.54
CA GLU A 165 -2.23 12.76 -8.63
C GLU A 165 -0.98 13.64 -8.53
N TRP A 166 0.15 13.04 -8.84
CA TRP A 166 1.39 13.76 -9.05
C TRP A 166 1.31 14.53 -10.35
N ARG A 167 1.56 15.84 -10.30
CA ARG A 167 1.64 16.70 -11.47
C ARG A 167 3.01 17.32 -11.57
N LEU A 168 3.57 17.29 -12.78
CA LEU A 168 4.83 17.94 -13.11
C LEU A 168 4.54 19.26 -13.81
N GLU A 169 5.00 20.36 -13.22
CA GLU A 169 4.88 21.69 -13.80
C GLU A 169 6.21 22.43 -13.60
N ASN A 170 6.73 23.07 -14.65
CA ASN A 170 7.98 23.82 -14.61
C ASN A 170 9.16 23.03 -14.00
N ASN A 171 9.23 21.73 -14.31
CA ASN A 171 10.24 20.80 -13.79
C ASN A 171 10.21 20.63 -12.25
N LYS A 172 9.04 20.79 -11.65
CA LYS A 172 8.77 20.53 -10.24
C LYS A 172 7.50 19.71 -10.08
N TRP A 173 7.55 18.75 -9.17
CA TRP A 173 6.39 17.94 -8.82
C TRP A 173 5.56 18.62 -7.74
N TRP A 174 4.25 18.51 -7.85
CA TRP A 174 3.30 18.81 -6.77
C TRP A 174 2.24 17.72 -6.73
N TYR A 175 1.59 17.58 -5.59
CA TYR A 175 0.55 16.58 -5.41
C TYR A 175 -0.80 17.28 -5.35
N LYS A 176 -1.68 16.95 -6.29
CA LYS A 176 -3.05 17.45 -6.33
C LYS A 176 -3.94 16.48 -5.58
N HIS A 177 -4.56 16.94 -4.49
CA HIS A 177 -5.55 16.18 -3.75
C HIS A 177 -6.88 16.08 -4.50
N GLU A 178 -7.71 15.16 -4.03
CA GLU A 178 -9.01 14.82 -4.61
C GLU A 178 -10.00 16.00 -4.62
N ASP A 179 -9.91 16.87 -3.61
CA ASP A 179 -10.73 18.09 -3.48
C ASP A 179 -10.19 19.27 -4.31
N GLY A 180 -9.11 19.06 -5.07
CA GLY A 180 -8.43 20.07 -5.87
C GLY A 180 -7.45 20.95 -5.10
N SER A 181 -7.32 20.76 -3.78
CA SER A 181 -6.23 21.34 -3.01
C SER A 181 -4.91 20.64 -3.33
N CYS A 182 -3.82 21.14 -2.77
CA CYS A 182 -2.51 20.52 -2.87
C CYS A 182 -1.83 20.53 -1.51
N THR A 183 -0.87 19.63 -1.34
CA THR A 183 -0.05 19.62 -0.14
C THR A 183 0.72 20.93 -0.09
N LEU A 184 0.63 21.65 1.02
CA LEU A 184 1.38 22.87 1.25
C LEU A 184 2.21 22.72 2.52
N ASN A 185 3.50 23.07 2.43
CA ASN A 185 4.38 23.34 3.56
C ASN A 185 4.41 22.24 4.64
N GLY A 186 4.99 21.08 4.33
CA GLY A 186 5.14 20.03 5.32
C GLY A 186 5.25 18.63 4.76
N TRP A 187 5.21 17.67 5.68
CA TRP A 187 5.28 16.24 5.40
C TRP A 187 3.92 15.68 5.04
N GLU A 188 3.88 14.81 4.03
CA GLU A 188 2.70 14.01 3.72
C GLU A 188 3.08 12.59 3.33
N LYS A 189 2.27 11.63 3.77
CA LYS A 189 2.40 10.23 3.39
C LYS A 189 1.46 9.93 2.21
N ILE A 190 2.03 9.69 1.05
CA ILE A 190 1.32 9.43 -0.21
C ILE A 190 1.67 8.02 -0.69
N ASN A 191 0.67 7.16 -0.87
CA ASN A 191 0.84 5.77 -1.33
C ASN A 191 1.92 4.97 -0.56
N GLY A 192 1.98 5.17 0.77
CA GLY A 192 2.91 4.45 1.64
C GLY A 192 4.26 5.13 1.89
N SER A 193 4.62 6.15 1.10
CA SER A 193 5.91 6.87 1.19
C SER A 193 5.72 8.28 1.75
N TRP A 194 6.70 8.76 2.52
CA TRP A 194 6.71 10.15 3.01
C TRP A 194 7.36 11.09 2.01
N TYR A 195 6.76 12.26 1.81
CA TYR A 195 7.22 13.35 0.96
C TYR A 195 7.21 14.65 1.75
N LEU A 196 8.07 15.60 1.38
CA LEU A 196 8.12 16.92 1.99
C LEU A 196 7.84 17.98 0.93
N PHE A 197 7.00 18.96 1.23
CA PHE A 197 6.60 20.02 0.31
C PHE A 197 6.99 21.40 0.85
N ASP A 198 7.35 22.32 -0.04
CA ASP A 198 7.61 23.72 0.31
C ASP A 198 6.32 24.54 0.48
N GLY A 199 6.49 25.83 0.81
CA GLY A 199 5.39 26.77 1.03
C GLY A 199 4.47 26.98 -0.17
N ASP A 200 4.96 26.72 -1.38
CA ASP A 200 4.22 26.86 -2.64
C ASP A 200 3.63 25.51 -3.11
N GLY A 201 3.85 24.43 -2.36
CA GLY A 201 3.35 23.09 -2.65
C GLY A 201 4.21 22.27 -3.59
N TRP A 202 5.46 22.68 -3.83
CA TRP A 202 6.40 21.87 -4.62
C TRP A 202 7.04 20.81 -3.74
N MET A 203 7.04 19.58 -4.26
CA MET A 203 7.75 18.46 -3.69
C MET A 203 9.25 18.74 -3.64
N LEU A 204 9.81 18.57 -2.45
CA LEU A 204 11.22 18.67 -2.20
C LEU A 204 11.90 17.32 -2.44
N TYR A 205 13.16 17.38 -2.83
CA TYR A 205 14.01 16.24 -3.14
C TYR A 205 15.45 16.52 -2.65
N ASN A 206 16.33 15.52 -2.69
CA ASN A 206 17.69 15.53 -2.14
C ASN A 206 17.72 15.81 -0.63
N TRP A 207 18.85 16.31 -0.13
CA TRP A 207 19.02 16.73 1.26
C TRP A 207 18.16 17.95 1.58
N LYS A 208 17.32 17.83 2.61
CA LYS A 208 16.48 18.91 3.10
C LYS A 208 16.48 18.96 4.61
N LYS A 209 16.48 20.18 5.13
CA LYS A 209 16.32 20.46 6.54
C LYS A 209 14.85 20.73 6.83
N SER A 210 14.26 20.00 7.78
CA SER A 210 12.90 20.19 8.27
C SER A 210 12.96 20.34 9.79
N GLY A 211 12.62 21.54 10.29
CA GLY A 211 12.94 21.92 11.67
C GLY A 211 14.46 21.91 11.90
N ASP A 212 14.91 21.22 12.94
CA ASP A 212 16.34 21.09 13.28
C ASP A 212 17.00 19.83 12.72
N LYS A 213 16.25 18.99 11.98
CA LYS A 213 16.72 17.70 11.47
C LYS A 213 16.96 17.74 9.96
N TRP A 214 17.91 16.91 9.49
CA TRP A 214 18.19 16.69 8.08
C TRP A 214 17.56 15.39 7.59
N TYR A 215 17.08 15.39 6.35
CA TYR A 215 16.42 14.28 5.69
C TYR A 215 16.93 14.16 4.26
N TYR A 216 16.87 12.95 3.69
CA TYR A 216 17.16 12.71 2.28
C TYR A 216 15.91 12.18 1.57
N LEU A 217 15.48 12.88 0.52
CA LEU A 217 14.20 12.66 -0.17
C LEU A 217 14.36 12.08 -1.59
N GLY A 218 15.44 11.33 -1.85
CA GLY A 218 15.72 10.82 -3.20
C GLY A 218 15.99 11.94 -4.22
N ASN A 219 15.82 11.64 -5.51
CA ASN A 219 16.01 12.62 -6.59
C ASN A 219 14.66 13.26 -7.01
N LEU A 220 14.69 14.12 -8.03
CA LEU A 220 13.50 14.85 -8.51
C LEU A 220 12.35 13.93 -8.95
N GLU A 221 12.64 12.74 -9.48
CA GLU A 221 11.62 11.79 -9.97
C GLU A 221 11.14 10.82 -8.88
N ASP A 222 11.72 10.88 -7.69
CA ASP A 222 11.44 9.96 -6.59
C ASP A 222 10.77 10.71 -5.42
N GLY A 223 11.42 11.74 -4.88
CA GLY A 223 10.88 12.58 -3.81
C GLY A 223 10.63 11.91 -2.45
N SER A 224 10.71 10.58 -2.37
CA SER A 224 10.39 9.83 -1.17
C SER A 224 11.51 9.90 -0.14
N MET A 225 11.13 10.06 1.13
CA MET A 225 12.02 10.00 2.28
C MET A 225 12.74 8.65 2.34
N LYS A 226 14.05 8.68 2.50
CA LYS A 226 14.88 7.50 2.72
C LYS A 226 15.10 7.25 4.20
N SER A 227 15.34 5.98 4.53
CA SER A 227 15.66 5.47 5.87
C SER A 227 16.89 4.56 5.80
N GLY A 228 17.52 4.31 6.95
CA GLY A 228 18.67 3.42 7.07
C GLY A 228 19.96 3.96 6.43
N TRP A 229 20.84 3.05 6.03
CA TRP A 229 22.14 3.37 5.46
C TRP A 229 22.03 4.04 4.08
N LEU A 230 22.71 5.18 3.92
CA LEU A 230 22.77 5.94 2.68
C LEU A 230 24.23 6.17 2.28
N PHE A 231 24.60 5.78 1.05
CA PHE A 231 25.87 6.14 0.45
C PHE A 231 25.69 7.22 -0.61
N GLN A 232 26.29 8.38 -0.41
CA GLN A 232 26.19 9.51 -1.34
C GLN A 232 27.49 10.31 -1.37
N ASN A 233 27.94 10.70 -2.57
CA ASN A 233 29.13 11.53 -2.76
C ASN A 233 30.38 10.97 -2.04
N ASN A 234 30.56 9.65 -2.12
CA ASN A 234 31.64 8.91 -1.48
C ASN A 234 31.63 8.91 0.06
N ASN A 235 30.51 9.26 0.68
CA ASN A 235 30.32 9.29 2.12
C ASN A 235 29.15 8.38 2.53
N TRP A 236 29.28 7.75 3.69
CA TRP A 236 28.19 7.01 4.34
C TRP A 236 27.47 7.89 5.35
N TYR A 237 26.15 7.79 5.39
CA TYR A 237 25.25 8.42 6.34
C TYR A 237 24.30 7.35 6.89
N TYR A 238 23.68 7.63 8.03
CA TYR A 238 22.59 6.82 8.54
C TYR A 238 21.36 7.71 8.76
N LEU A 239 20.26 7.34 8.14
CA LEU A 239 18.95 7.94 8.31
C LEU A 239 18.17 7.06 9.28
N GLY A 240 17.35 7.67 10.15
CA GLY A 240 16.49 6.93 11.07
C GLY A 240 15.55 5.96 10.35
N ASP A 241 14.83 5.15 11.12
CA ASP A 241 13.91 4.13 10.60
C ASP A 241 12.77 4.75 9.76
N GLU A 242 11.94 3.92 9.11
CA GLU A 242 10.90 4.36 8.17
C GLU A 242 9.91 5.41 8.72
N GLY A 243 9.74 5.47 10.05
CA GLY A 243 8.91 6.47 10.73
C GLY A 243 9.64 7.74 11.20
N ASP A 244 10.99 7.78 11.18
CA ASP A 244 11.79 8.94 11.60
C ASP A 244 12.56 9.56 10.42
N GLY A 245 13.29 8.77 9.61
CA GLY A 245 14.05 9.22 8.43
C GLY A 245 15.13 10.30 8.68
N ALA A 246 15.29 10.76 9.92
CA ALA A 246 16.21 11.83 10.27
C ALA A 246 17.67 11.35 10.24
N MET A 247 18.53 12.12 9.61
CA MET A 247 19.98 11.90 9.58
C MET A 247 20.54 11.88 11.01
N LYS A 248 21.32 10.85 11.32
CA LYS A 248 21.98 10.70 12.60
C LYS A 248 23.37 11.33 12.60
N THR A 249 23.76 11.81 13.77
CA THR A 249 25.08 12.35 14.10
C THR A 249 25.56 11.72 15.41
N ASP A 250 26.83 11.92 15.76
CA ASP A 250 27.47 11.36 16.95
C ASP A 250 27.46 9.81 16.95
N TRP A 251 27.71 9.20 18.10
CA TRP A 251 27.68 7.76 18.32
C TRP A 251 26.28 7.19 18.13
N GLN A 252 26.16 6.19 17.27
CA GLN A 252 24.93 5.46 17.01
C GLN A 252 25.19 3.96 17.11
N LYS A 253 24.28 3.24 17.76
CA LYS A 253 24.31 1.79 17.81
C LYS A 253 23.34 1.24 16.77
N ILE A 254 23.87 0.58 15.74
CA ILE A 254 23.12 0.09 14.58
C ILE A 254 23.43 -1.40 14.45
N ASP A 255 22.40 -2.24 14.44
CA ASP A 255 22.51 -3.71 14.34
C ASP A 255 23.51 -4.34 15.32
N GLY A 256 23.62 -3.77 16.52
CA GLY A 256 24.49 -4.27 17.59
C GLY A 256 25.91 -3.66 17.61
N GLU A 257 26.32 -2.99 16.55
CA GLU A 257 27.64 -2.35 16.42
C GLU A 257 27.56 -0.84 16.63
N TRP A 258 28.67 -0.24 17.09
CA TRP A 258 28.76 1.21 17.27
C TRP A 258 29.44 1.87 16.07
N TYR A 259 28.85 2.97 15.62
CA TYR A 259 29.34 3.81 14.54
C TYR A 259 29.38 5.25 15.01
N TYR A 260 30.29 6.05 14.48
CA TYR A 260 30.36 7.48 14.77
C TYR A 260 30.14 8.30 13.51
N PHE A 261 29.19 9.23 13.57
CA PHE A 261 28.88 10.17 12.50
C PHE A 261 29.30 11.57 12.94
N ASN A 262 30.01 12.32 12.10
CA ASN A 262 30.39 13.70 12.44
C ASN A 262 29.16 14.63 12.45
N ASN A 263 29.37 15.93 12.72
CA ASN A 263 28.28 16.92 12.75
C ASN A 263 27.59 17.14 11.38
N GLU A 264 28.22 16.69 10.30
CA GLU A 264 27.67 16.70 8.93
C GLU A 264 26.98 15.37 8.59
N GLY A 265 26.89 14.43 9.54
CA GLY A 265 26.28 13.11 9.36
C GLY A 265 27.16 12.10 8.62
N ILE A 266 28.43 12.43 8.35
CA ILE A 266 29.35 11.56 7.63
C ILE A 266 29.93 10.53 8.61
N MET A 267 29.75 9.25 8.30
CA MET A 267 30.34 8.13 9.03
C MET A 267 31.86 8.24 9.01
N GLN A 268 32.48 8.15 10.19
CA GLN A 268 33.93 8.18 10.33
C GLN A 268 34.52 6.76 10.25
N THR A 269 35.79 6.68 9.88
CA THR A 269 36.60 5.45 9.90
C THR A 269 37.99 5.77 10.44
N GLY A 270 38.72 4.78 10.93
CA GLY A 270 40.05 4.98 11.50
C GLY A 270 40.02 5.66 12.87
N TRP A 271 41.11 6.35 13.21
CA TRP A 271 41.27 7.00 14.52
C TRP A 271 40.39 8.24 14.65
N ILE A 272 39.64 8.32 15.75
CA ILE A 272 38.84 9.49 16.12
C ILE A 272 39.11 9.86 17.58
N LYS A 273 38.91 11.14 17.90
CA LYS A 273 38.95 11.66 19.27
C LYS A 273 37.58 12.18 19.67
N TYR A 274 37.06 11.72 20.79
CA TYR A 274 35.76 12.10 21.32
C TYR A 274 35.84 12.28 22.84
N ASN A 275 35.49 13.47 23.35
CA ASN A 275 35.60 13.84 24.77
C ASN A 275 36.97 13.49 25.38
N ASP A 276 38.05 13.93 24.73
CA ASP A 276 39.45 13.70 25.11
C ASP A 276 39.90 12.22 25.20
N LYS A 277 39.10 11.30 24.65
CA LYS A 277 39.42 9.87 24.53
C LYS A 277 39.64 9.50 23.06
N ASP A 278 40.57 8.60 22.83
CA ASP A 278 40.85 8.06 21.49
C ASP A 278 40.07 6.77 21.26
N TYR A 279 39.49 6.64 20.07
CA TYR A 279 38.79 5.46 19.57
C TYR A 279 39.28 5.14 18.17
N CYS A 280 39.08 3.92 17.71
CA CYS A 280 39.37 3.53 16.33
C CYS A 280 38.19 2.78 15.74
N LEU A 281 37.88 3.07 14.48
CA LEU A 281 36.80 2.46 13.72
C LEU A 281 37.40 1.67 12.55
N TYR A 282 36.86 0.49 12.27
CA TYR A 282 37.22 -0.28 11.09
C TYR A 282 36.87 0.47 9.79
N SER A 283 37.34 -0.03 8.65
CA SER A 283 37.03 0.56 7.33
C SER A 283 35.54 0.49 6.96
N ASN A 284 34.78 -0.42 7.58
CA ASN A 284 33.32 -0.47 7.48
C ASN A 284 32.62 0.44 8.50
N GLY A 285 33.36 1.22 9.30
CA GLY A 285 32.85 2.16 10.30
C GLY A 285 32.57 1.58 11.68
N ALA A 286 32.59 0.25 11.85
CA ALA A 286 32.30 -0.38 13.13
C ALA A 286 33.41 -0.09 14.16
N MET A 287 33.02 0.24 15.39
CA MET A 287 33.94 0.56 16.47
C MET A 287 34.74 -0.66 16.93
N ILE A 288 36.07 -0.49 17.00
CA ILE A 288 36.96 -1.49 17.56
C ILE A 288 36.79 -1.51 19.09
N ARG A 289 36.53 -2.68 19.66
CA ARG A 289 36.35 -2.87 21.11
C ARG A 289 36.71 -4.30 21.53
N ASN A 290 36.99 -4.48 22.82
CA ASN A 290 37.30 -5.78 23.42
C ASN A 290 38.45 -6.56 22.76
N CYS A 291 39.51 -5.88 22.34
CA CYS A 291 40.65 -6.52 21.68
C CYS A 291 41.95 -5.73 21.86
N GLU A 292 43.07 -6.32 21.45
CA GLU A 292 44.36 -5.64 21.33
C GLU A 292 44.75 -5.57 19.85
N LEU A 293 45.02 -4.37 19.35
CA LEU A 293 45.35 -4.13 17.94
C LEU A 293 46.23 -2.88 17.81
N TYR A 294 47.18 -2.88 16.88
CA TYR A 294 48.07 -1.73 16.58
C TYR A 294 48.86 -1.14 17.78
N GLY A 295 49.14 -1.95 18.81
CA GLY A 295 49.81 -1.48 20.04
C GLY A 295 48.87 -0.75 21.02
N TYR A 296 47.56 -0.98 20.90
CA TYR A 296 46.54 -0.47 21.81
C TYR A 296 45.65 -1.60 22.32
N ARG A 297 45.20 -1.48 23.56
CA ARG A 297 44.09 -2.25 24.12
C ARG A 297 42.81 -1.41 23.98
N PHE A 298 41.81 -1.97 23.31
CA PHE A 298 40.48 -1.38 23.16
C PHE A 298 39.53 -1.99 24.19
N MET A 299 38.97 -1.13 25.04
CA MET A 299 38.03 -1.49 26.11
C MET A 299 36.64 -1.85 25.56
N GLU A 300 35.70 -2.26 26.42
CA GLU A 300 34.33 -2.61 26.01
C GLU A 300 33.55 -1.44 25.40
N ASP A 301 33.82 -0.24 25.90
CA ASP A 301 33.29 1.03 25.38
C ASP A 301 34.08 1.56 24.17
N GLY A 302 35.09 0.82 23.70
CA GLY A 302 35.92 1.14 22.54
C GLY A 302 37.08 2.10 22.83
N MET A 303 37.23 2.58 24.07
CA MET A 303 38.33 3.48 24.42
C MET A 303 39.68 2.78 24.20
N ALA A 304 40.59 3.45 23.49
CA ALA A 304 41.92 2.94 23.19
C ALA A 304 42.94 3.37 24.26
N ILE A 305 43.68 2.40 24.81
CA ILE A 305 44.77 2.63 25.75
C ILE A 305 46.06 2.07 25.14
N LYS A 306 47.09 2.90 25.02
CA LYS A 306 48.39 2.47 24.49
C LYS A 306 49.05 1.46 25.44
N ILE A 307 49.57 0.37 24.89
CA ILE A 307 50.26 -0.71 25.63
C ILE A 307 51.72 -0.86 25.19
#